data_AF-A0A7V6HIN0-F1
#
_entry.id   AF-A0A7V6HIN0-F1
#
_cell.length_a   1.000
_cell.length_b   1.000
_cell.length_c   1.000
_cell.angle_alpha   90.00
_cell.angle_beta   90.00
_cell.angle_gamma   90.00
#
_symmetry.space_group_name_H-M   'P 1'
#
loop_
_entity.id
_entity.type
_entity.pdbx_description
1 polymer ?
#
loop_
_entity_poly.entity_id
_entity_poly.type
_entity_poly.pdbx_seq_one_letter_code
_entity_poly.pdbx_strand_id
1 'polypeptide(L)'
;MALNVVREIDGCVAVRHVLMSVSDKSGLETFVPGLIAACPEVKIYSTGGTYTAVQKLLGPERAAQHLVAVSDYTGQPEMQGGLVKTLDFKIYLGLLSETYNADHQRDLTRTDAVAIDMVVVNLYPFQQTVAREGVTPEEARTNIDIGGPCMVRASAKNYLRVASVTDPADYSALLDELTANGGTLGFATRLALMKKAFAHTAQYDTAIAAFFADVTEEQARKTYDMHA
;
A
#
# COMPACT_ATOMS: atom_id res chain seq x y z
N MET A 1 13.29 8.03 23.73
CA MET A 1 14.08 7.72 22.52
C MET A 1 14.32 9.00 21.75
N ALA A 2 15.54 9.24 21.26
CA ALA A 2 15.79 10.36 20.35
C ALA A 2 15.07 10.09 19.03
N LEU A 3 14.41 11.11 18.45
CA LEU A 3 13.85 11.00 17.10
C LEU A 3 15.00 10.84 16.11
N ASN A 4 14.88 9.88 15.18
CA ASN A 4 15.82 9.78 14.08
C ASN A 4 15.58 10.95 13.11
N VAL A 5 16.58 11.80 12.90
CA VAL A 5 16.50 12.96 12.00
C VAL A 5 17.41 12.70 10.80
N VAL A 6 16.79 12.48 9.64
CA VAL A 6 17.50 12.17 8.40
C VAL A 6 18.14 13.43 7.82
N ARG A 7 19.43 13.33 7.45
CA ARG A 7 20.17 14.42 6.80
C ARG A 7 20.73 14.06 5.43
N GLU A 8 20.88 12.77 5.16
CA GLU A 8 21.42 12.24 3.91
C GLU A 8 20.34 11.39 3.23
N ILE A 9 20.06 11.69 1.95
CA ILE A 9 19.05 11.02 1.14
C ILE A 9 19.50 10.96 -0.31
N ASP A 10 18.95 10.00 -1.06
CA ASP A 10 19.09 9.93 -2.51
C ASP A 10 18.14 10.91 -3.22
N GLY A 11 18.66 11.69 -4.17
CA GLY A 11 17.84 12.56 -5.01
C GLY A 11 16.91 11.76 -5.95
N CYS A 12 17.40 10.63 -6.46
CA CYS A 12 16.64 9.68 -7.28
C CYS A 12 16.73 8.28 -6.67
N VAL A 13 15.62 7.54 -6.64
CA VAL A 13 15.56 6.19 -6.06
C VAL A 13 15.08 5.22 -7.13
N ALA A 14 15.84 4.13 -7.32
CA ALA A 14 15.47 3.04 -8.21
C ALA A 14 14.31 2.23 -7.65
N VAL A 15 13.34 1.88 -8.50
CA VAL A 15 12.19 1.07 -8.08
C VAL A 15 12.51 -0.41 -8.32
N ARG A 16 12.82 -1.13 -7.24
CA ARG A 16 13.14 -2.57 -7.29
C ARG A 16 12.10 -3.43 -6.59
N HIS A 17 11.54 -2.97 -5.48
CA HIS A 17 10.50 -3.70 -4.75
C HIS A 17 9.24 -2.86 -4.62
N VAL A 18 8.12 -3.39 -5.11
CA VAL A 18 6.83 -2.69 -5.16
C VAL A 18 5.82 -3.49 -4.36
N LEU A 19 5.21 -2.88 -3.35
CA LEU A 19 4.09 -3.49 -2.63
C LEU A 19 2.77 -2.99 -3.23
N MET A 20 1.97 -3.90 -3.78
CA MET A 20 0.76 -3.56 -4.53
C MET A 20 -0.47 -4.22 -3.92
N SER A 21 -1.43 -3.42 -3.47
CA SER A 21 -2.71 -3.88 -2.93
C SER A 21 -3.78 -2.81 -3.20
N VAL A 22 -4.54 -2.98 -4.28
CA VAL A 22 -5.51 -1.97 -4.73
C VAL A 22 -6.93 -2.52 -4.69
N SER A 23 -7.91 -1.69 -4.32
CA SER A 23 -9.34 -1.99 -4.46
C SER A 23 -9.84 -1.72 -5.88
N ASP A 24 -9.50 -0.56 -6.43
CA ASP A 24 -9.73 -0.21 -7.84
C ASP A 24 -8.55 -0.71 -8.70
N LYS A 25 -8.84 -1.57 -9.67
CA LYS A 25 -7.84 -2.17 -10.58
C LYS A 25 -7.67 -1.39 -11.89
N SER A 26 -8.35 -0.25 -12.04
CA SER A 26 -8.25 0.58 -13.23
C SER A 26 -6.80 0.92 -13.54
N GLY A 27 -6.41 0.76 -14.81
CA GLY A 27 -5.09 1.11 -15.30
C GLY A 27 -3.97 0.12 -14.96
N LEU A 28 -4.22 -0.92 -14.15
CA LEU A 28 -3.19 -1.96 -13.86
C LEU A 28 -2.73 -2.68 -15.13
N GLU A 29 -3.62 -2.86 -16.10
CA GLU A 29 -3.34 -3.49 -17.39
C GLU A 29 -2.25 -2.77 -18.19
N THR A 30 -2.06 -1.47 -17.95
CA THR A 30 -1.00 -0.67 -18.56
C THR A 30 0.15 -0.45 -17.58
N PHE A 31 -0.17 -0.15 -16.32
CA PHE A 31 0.82 0.17 -15.30
C PHE A 31 1.75 -0.99 -15.00
N VAL A 32 1.24 -2.21 -14.80
CA VAL A 32 2.05 -3.37 -14.44
C VAL A 32 3.05 -3.74 -15.55
N PRO A 33 2.65 -3.90 -16.83
CA PRO A 33 3.62 -4.16 -17.89
C PRO A 33 4.60 -3.00 -18.11
N GLY A 34 4.11 -1.75 -18.04
CA GLY A 34 4.95 -0.55 -18.18
C GLY A 34 6.02 -0.46 -17.09
N LEU A 35 5.66 -0.79 -15.85
CA LEU A 35 6.57 -0.79 -14.71
C LEU A 35 7.70 -1.81 -14.90
N ILE A 36 7.38 -3.02 -15.36
CA ILE A 36 8.38 -4.05 -15.67
C ILE A 36 9.26 -3.63 -16.85
N ALA A 37 8.70 -2.98 -17.86
CA ALA A 37 9.47 -2.49 -19.00
C ALA A 37 10.47 -1.40 -18.59
N ALA A 38 10.06 -0.48 -17.73
CA ALA A 38 10.92 0.59 -17.21
C ALA A 38 11.90 0.11 -16.12
N CYS A 39 11.52 -0.94 -15.37
CA CYS A 39 12.30 -1.53 -14.28
C CYS A 39 12.41 -3.06 -14.46
N PRO A 40 13.31 -3.57 -15.32
CA PRO A 40 13.36 -5.00 -15.69
C PRO A 40 13.66 -5.97 -14.55
N GLU A 41 14.13 -5.49 -13.40
CA GLU A 41 14.42 -6.32 -12.22
C GLU A 41 13.37 -6.19 -11.11
N VAL A 42 12.29 -5.43 -11.36
CA VAL A 42 11.28 -5.14 -10.33
C VAL A 42 10.60 -6.41 -9.82
N LYS A 43 10.40 -6.48 -8.51
CA LYS A 43 9.59 -7.47 -7.81
C LYS A 43 8.35 -6.80 -7.25
N ILE A 44 7.19 -7.31 -7.64
CA ILE A 44 5.87 -6.88 -7.18
C ILE A 44 5.41 -7.86 -6.09
N TYR A 45 5.23 -7.37 -4.89
CA TYR A 45 4.65 -8.09 -3.77
C TYR A 45 3.17 -7.78 -3.72
N SER A 46 2.31 -8.79 -3.78
CA SER A 46 0.86 -8.57 -3.77
C SER A 46 0.11 -9.66 -3.03
N THR A 47 -1.17 -9.41 -2.74
CA THR A 47 -2.07 -10.33 -2.02
C THR A 47 -3.50 -10.27 -2.57
N GLY A 48 -4.28 -11.29 -2.28
CA GLY A 48 -5.72 -11.35 -2.57
C GLY A 48 -6.05 -11.10 -4.05
N GLY A 49 -7.15 -10.36 -4.28
CA GLY A 49 -7.62 -10.07 -5.64
C GLY A 49 -6.64 -9.26 -6.48
N THR A 50 -5.75 -8.47 -5.86
CA THR A 50 -4.70 -7.75 -6.58
C THR A 50 -3.66 -8.71 -7.13
N TYR A 51 -3.20 -9.67 -6.32
CA TYR A 51 -2.27 -10.71 -6.76
C TYR A 51 -2.84 -11.48 -7.96
N THR A 52 -4.09 -11.95 -7.87
CA THR A 52 -4.75 -12.67 -8.96
C THR A 52 -4.85 -11.83 -10.24
N ALA A 53 -5.19 -10.54 -10.11
CA ALA A 53 -5.27 -9.64 -11.25
C ALA A 53 -3.90 -9.45 -11.92
N VAL A 54 -2.86 -9.16 -11.14
CA VAL A 54 -1.49 -8.99 -11.64
C VAL A 54 -0.96 -10.27 -12.26
N GLN A 55 -1.19 -11.42 -11.62
CA GLN A 55 -0.80 -12.74 -12.14
C GLN A 55 -1.43 -13.00 -13.52
N LYS A 56 -2.72 -12.68 -13.69
CA LYS A 56 -3.43 -12.81 -14.97
C LYS A 56 -2.85 -11.89 -16.04
N LEU A 57 -2.52 -10.64 -15.69
CA LEU A 57 -1.94 -9.67 -16.63
C LEU A 57 -0.55 -10.09 -17.12
N LEU A 58 0.25 -10.68 -16.24
CA LEU A 58 1.63 -11.07 -16.53
C LEU A 58 1.74 -12.41 -17.28
N GLY A 59 0.77 -13.30 -17.09
CA GLY A 59 0.92 -14.69 -17.54
C GLY A 59 1.97 -15.46 -16.72
N PRO A 60 2.07 -16.78 -16.92
CA PRO A 60 2.82 -17.66 -16.01
C PRO A 60 4.32 -17.33 -15.93
N GLU A 61 4.97 -17.08 -17.07
CA GLU A 61 6.42 -16.85 -17.12
C GLU A 61 6.83 -15.55 -16.43
N ARG A 62 6.18 -14.41 -16.78
CA ARG A 62 6.51 -13.13 -16.15
C ARG A 62 6.03 -13.06 -14.71
N ALA A 63 4.92 -13.71 -14.36
CA ALA A 63 4.49 -13.78 -12.97
C ALA A 63 5.52 -14.53 -12.10
N ALA A 64 6.07 -15.65 -12.58
CA ALA A 64 7.13 -16.36 -11.86
C ALA A 64 8.39 -15.51 -11.67
N GLN A 65 8.68 -14.60 -12.61
CA GLN A 65 9.83 -13.70 -12.52
C GLN A 65 9.57 -12.46 -11.66
N HIS A 66 8.38 -11.87 -11.69
CA HIS A 66 8.14 -10.53 -11.14
C HIS A 66 7.14 -10.47 -9.99
N LEU A 67 6.32 -11.50 -9.78
CA LEU A 67 5.24 -11.46 -8.80
C LEU A 67 5.55 -12.39 -7.62
N VAL A 68 5.47 -11.84 -6.42
CA VAL A 68 5.69 -12.54 -5.16
C VAL A 68 4.43 -12.42 -4.31
N ALA A 69 3.91 -13.53 -3.81
CA ALA A 69 2.80 -13.47 -2.87
C ALA A 69 3.31 -12.91 -1.52
N VAL A 70 2.56 -11.99 -0.92
CA VAL A 70 2.91 -11.43 0.41
C VAL A 70 3.01 -12.52 1.47
N SER A 71 2.16 -13.54 1.40
CA SER A 71 2.22 -14.72 2.30
C SER A 71 3.56 -15.45 2.19
N ASP A 72 4.07 -15.62 0.97
CA ASP A 72 5.34 -16.32 0.73
C ASP A 72 6.53 -15.47 1.23
N TYR A 73 6.42 -14.15 1.09
CA TYR A 73 7.44 -13.21 1.56
C TYR A 73 7.53 -13.12 3.09
N THR A 74 6.37 -13.05 3.75
CA THR A 74 6.25 -12.86 5.20
C THR A 74 6.31 -14.17 5.98
N GLY A 75 5.87 -15.28 5.36
CA GLY A 75 5.64 -16.55 6.04
C GLY A 75 4.42 -16.57 6.96
N GLN A 76 3.60 -15.50 6.97
CA GLN A 76 2.44 -15.38 7.86
C GLN A 76 1.23 -16.15 7.30
N PRO A 77 0.56 -16.99 8.10
CA PRO A 77 -0.71 -17.60 7.70
C PRO A 77 -1.83 -16.55 7.62
N GLU A 78 -2.71 -16.64 6.63
CA GLU A 78 -3.83 -15.69 6.49
C GLU A 78 -4.87 -15.89 7.60
N MET A 79 -5.24 -14.81 8.28
CA MET A 79 -6.42 -14.78 9.16
C MET A 79 -7.71 -14.83 8.33
N GLN A 80 -8.73 -15.53 8.82
CA GLN A 80 -10.07 -15.54 8.20
C GLN A 80 -10.58 -14.11 7.96
N GLY A 81 -11.18 -13.87 6.79
CA GLY A 81 -11.60 -12.53 6.37
C GLY A 81 -10.46 -11.63 5.89
N GLY A 82 -9.21 -12.11 5.92
CA GLY A 82 -8.05 -11.40 5.37
C GLY A 82 -7.67 -10.12 6.11
N LEU A 83 -8.07 -9.99 7.37
CA LEU A 83 -7.88 -8.78 8.18
C LEU A 83 -6.40 -8.49 8.51
N VAL A 84 -5.56 -9.53 8.55
CA VAL A 84 -4.14 -9.43 8.94
C VAL A 84 -3.29 -10.08 7.85
N LYS A 85 -3.15 -9.39 6.72
CA LYS A 85 -2.34 -9.84 5.56
C LYS A 85 -1.06 -9.05 5.38
N THR A 86 -1.12 -7.74 5.62
CA THR A 86 -0.02 -6.81 5.37
C THR A 86 0.46 -6.13 6.66
N LEU A 87 -0.17 -6.45 7.80
CA LEU A 87 0.23 -5.99 9.13
C LEU A 87 1.39 -6.84 9.68
N ASP A 88 2.50 -6.86 8.94
CA ASP A 88 3.66 -7.71 9.23
C ASP A 88 4.94 -6.89 9.40
N PHE A 89 5.74 -7.26 10.41
CA PHE A 89 6.97 -6.55 10.77
C PHE A 89 7.94 -6.42 9.59
N LYS A 90 8.08 -7.45 8.74
CA LYS A 90 9.00 -7.47 7.61
C LYS A 90 8.63 -6.43 6.56
N ILE A 91 7.33 -6.24 6.31
CA ILE A 91 6.81 -5.19 5.42
C ILE A 91 7.13 -3.80 5.98
N TYR A 92 6.80 -3.53 7.25
CA TYR A 92 7.03 -2.19 7.81
C TYR A 92 8.51 -1.86 8.02
N LEU A 93 9.35 -2.86 8.28
CA LEU A 93 10.80 -2.68 8.27
C LEU A 93 11.30 -2.30 6.87
N GLY A 94 10.79 -2.95 5.82
CA GLY A 94 11.06 -2.58 4.43
C GLY A 94 10.59 -1.18 4.06
N LEU A 95 9.43 -0.74 4.54
CA LEU A 95 8.87 0.58 4.27
C LEU A 95 9.56 1.71 5.03
N LEU A 96 9.96 1.48 6.28
CA LEU A 96 10.41 2.53 7.20
C LEU A 96 11.94 2.59 7.37
N SER A 97 12.68 1.64 6.80
CA SER A 97 14.15 1.67 6.78
C SER A 97 14.69 2.80 5.89
N GLU A 98 15.85 3.32 6.29
CA GLU A 98 16.52 4.45 5.65
C GLU A 98 17.84 3.97 5.04
N THR A 99 18.16 4.46 3.84
CA THR A 99 19.34 4.01 3.07
C THR A 99 20.64 4.16 3.87
N TYR A 100 20.85 5.33 4.49
CA TYR A 100 22.12 5.69 5.15
C TYR A 100 22.15 5.43 6.66
N ASN A 101 21.19 4.67 7.18
CA ASN A 101 21.17 4.27 8.58
C ASN A 101 21.69 2.83 8.72
N ALA A 102 22.92 2.69 9.24
CA ALA A 102 23.59 1.40 9.37
C ALA A 102 22.83 0.38 10.25
N ASP A 103 22.03 0.84 11.23
CA ASP A 103 21.24 -0.04 12.09
C ASP A 103 20.04 -0.58 11.31
N HIS A 104 19.37 0.28 10.53
CA HIS A 104 18.28 -0.13 9.63
C HIS A 104 18.77 -1.16 8.60
N GLN A 105 19.97 -0.97 8.03
CA GLN A 105 20.56 -1.93 7.08
C GLN A 105 20.87 -3.29 7.72
N ARG A 106 21.34 -3.29 8.98
CA ARG A 106 21.55 -4.53 9.75
C ARG A 106 20.25 -5.24 10.05
N ASP A 107 19.20 -4.50 10.41
CA ASP A 107 17.89 -5.10 10.66
C ASP A 107 17.30 -5.71 9.39
N LEU A 108 17.35 -5.02 8.24
CA LEU A 108 16.93 -5.57 6.96
C LEU A 108 17.62 -6.91 6.65
N THR A 109 18.94 -6.95 6.84
CA THR A 109 19.76 -8.15 6.60
C THR A 109 19.41 -9.28 7.57
N ARG A 110 19.30 -8.99 8.86
CA ARG A 110 19.02 -9.99 9.91
C ARG A 110 17.66 -10.66 9.76
N THR A 111 16.70 -9.98 9.15
CA THR A 111 15.31 -10.44 9.04
C THR A 111 14.93 -10.86 7.61
N ASP A 112 15.91 -10.91 6.71
CA ASP A 112 15.72 -11.16 5.28
C ASP A 112 14.66 -10.24 4.64
N ALA A 113 14.54 -9.01 5.15
CA ALA A 113 13.60 -8.02 4.66
C ALA A 113 14.20 -7.27 3.47
N VAL A 114 13.33 -6.79 2.59
CA VAL A 114 13.74 -6.01 1.42
C VAL A 114 13.32 -4.57 1.65
N ALA A 115 14.13 -3.61 1.22
CA ALA A 115 13.71 -2.22 1.16
C ALA A 115 12.62 -2.09 0.09
N ILE A 116 11.43 -1.58 0.46
CA ILE A 116 10.29 -1.42 -0.45
C ILE A 116 10.31 0.00 -1.00
N ASP A 117 10.48 0.16 -2.31
CA ASP A 117 10.72 1.44 -2.98
C ASP A 117 9.43 2.12 -3.44
N MET A 118 8.38 1.36 -3.64
CA MET A 118 7.07 1.87 -4.05
C MET A 118 5.95 1.09 -3.37
N VAL A 119 4.91 1.82 -2.98
CA VAL A 119 3.63 1.27 -2.55
C VAL A 119 2.56 1.74 -3.52
N VAL A 120 1.76 0.82 -4.04
CA VAL A 120 0.62 1.10 -4.93
C VAL A 120 -0.64 0.58 -4.23
N VAL A 121 -1.34 1.48 -3.56
CA VAL A 121 -2.48 1.16 -2.70
C VAL A 121 -3.55 2.24 -2.86
N ASN A 122 -4.72 1.85 -3.35
CA ASN A 122 -5.93 2.66 -3.25
C ASN A 122 -6.93 1.94 -2.34
N LEU A 123 -7.60 2.73 -1.49
CA LEU A 123 -8.44 2.20 -0.43
C LEU A 123 -9.80 1.75 -0.98
N TYR A 124 -10.42 0.80 -0.28
CA TYR A 124 -11.81 0.47 -0.56
C TYR A 124 -12.68 1.72 -0.42
N PRO A 125 -13.65 1.96 -1.33
CA PRO A 125 -14.41 3.21 -1.30
C PRO A 125 -15.45 3.16 -0.18
N PHE A 126 -15.01 3.34 1.07
CA PHE A 126 -15.87 3.35 2.26
C PHE A 126 -17.05 4.31 2.08
N GLN A 127 -16.80 5.49 1.50
CA GLN A 127 -17.84 6.46 1.13
C GLN A 127 -18.93 5.87 0.23
N GLN A 128 -18.58 5.05 -0.76
CA GLN A 128 -19.56 4.38 -1.61
C GLN A 128 -20.33 3.31 -0.84
N THR A 129 -19.67 2.60 0.08
CA THR A 129 -20.32 1.60 0.93
C THR A 129 -21.40 2.22 1.80
N VAL A 130 -21.07 3.33 2.47
CA VAL A 130 -21.97 3.99 3.43
C VAL A 130 -23.02 4.89 2.78
N ALA A 131 -22.85 5.22 1.49
CA ALA A 131 -23.88 5.92 0.71
C ALA A 131 -25.05 5.01 0.30
N ARG A 132 -24.95 3.68 0.48
CA ARG A 132 -26.03 2.74 0.18
C ARG A 132 -27.16 2.90 1.21
N GLU A 133 -28.40 2.98 0.74
CA GLU A 133 -29.57 3.00 1.63
C GLU A 133 -29.61 1.75 2.51
N GLY A 134 -29.90 1.95 3.79
CA GLY A 134 -30.06 0.85 4.76
C GLY A 134 -28.76 0.19 5.22
N VAL A 135 -27.58 0.77 4.93
CA VAL A 135 -26.31 0.25 5.44
C VAL A 135 -26.31 0.16 6.97
N THR A 136 -25.99 -1.02 7.49
CA THR A 136 -25.91 -1.26 8.92
C THR A 136 -24.56 -0.82 9.51
N PRO A 137 -24.48 -0.54 10.82
CA PRO A 137 -23.20 -0.28 11.48
C PRO A 137 -22.17 -1.40 11.29
N GLU A 138 -22.59 -2.67 11.26
CA GLU A 138 -21.70 -3.82 11.04
C GLU A 138 -21.19 -3.91 9.60
N GLU A 139 -22.04 -3.64 8.62
CA GLU A 139 -21.59 -3.56 7.22
C GLU A 139 -20.58 -2.44 7.02
N ALA A 140 -20.82 -1.26 7.60
CA ALA A 140 -19.86 -0.18 7.58
C ALA A 140 -18.56 -0.59 8.29
N ARG A 141 -18.64 -1.13 9.51
CA ARG A 141 -17.48 -1.58 10.31
C ARG A 141 -16.62 -2.60 9.55
N THR A 142 -17.25 -3.56 8.88
CA THR A 142 -16.56 -4.61 8.12
C THR A 142 -15.81 -4.08 6.89
N ASN A 143 -16.22 -2.92 6.36
CA ASN A 143 -15.57 -2.28 5.22
C ASN A 143 -14.50 -1.24 5.61
N ILE A 144 -14.16 -1.14 6.91
CA ILE A 144 -13.01 -0.33 7.36
C ILE A 144 -11.72 -1.09 7.05
N ASP A 145 -10.90 -0.51 6.18
CA ASP A 145 -9.57 -1.01 5.84
C ASP A 145 -8.57 -0.57 6.91
N ILE A 146 -7.79 -1.53 7.41
CA ILE A 146 -6.69 -1.28 8.36
C ILE A 146 -5.34 -1.35 7.63
N GLY A 147 -5.12 -2.40 6.85
CA GLY A 147 -3.84 -2.64 6.19
C GLY A 147 -3.50 -1.57 5.15
N GLY A 148 -4.48 -1.16 4.34
CA GLY A 148 -4.31 -0.13 3.32
C GLY A 148 -3.80 1.19 3.89
N PRO A 149 -4.54 1.84 4.82
CA PRO A 149 -4.10 3.10 5.43
C PRO A 149 -2.76 2.97 6.16
N CYS A 150 -2.47 1.85 6.83
CA CYS A 150 -1.18 1.63 7.47
C CYS A 150 -0.02 1.62 6.46
N MET A 151 -0.14 0.91 5.33
CA MET A 151 0.89 0.88 4.28
C MET A 151 1.08 2.25 3.62
N VAL A 152 -0.03 2.95 3.32
CA VAL A 152 0.00 4.30 2.72
C VAL A 152 0.68 5.29 3.66
N ARG A 153 0.33 5.30 4.94
CA ARG A 153 0.96 6.22 5.92
C ARG A 153 2.44 5.90 6.15
N ALA A 154 2.80 4.61 6.21
CA ALA A 154 4.19 4.20 6.40
C ALA A 154 5.09 4.60 5.21
N SER A 155 4.63 4.34 3.98
CA SER A 155 5.34 4.74 2.77
C SER A 155 5.39 6.25 2.59
N ALA A 156 4.28 6.96 2.80
CA ALA A 156 4.23 8.41 2.72
C ALA A 156 5.14 9.08 3.77
N LYS A 157 5.21 8.55 5.00
CA LYS A 157 6.17 9.04 6.01
C LYS A 157 7.61 8.95 5.49
N ASN A 158 7.98 7.84 4.85
CA ASN A 158 9.32 7.61 4.35
C ASN A 158 9.49 7.99 2.87
N TYR A 159 8.84 9.07 2.42
CA TYR A 159 8.95 9.56 1.04
C TYR A 159 10.37 9.93 0.59
N LEU A 160 11.30 10.04 1.54
CA LEU A 160 12.73 10.18 1.29
C LEU A 160 13.23 9.04 0.37
N ARG A 161 12.68 7.84 0.56
CA ARG A 161 13.01 6.64 -0.22
C ARG A 161 11.82 6.02 -0.96
N VAL A 162 10.60 6.13 -0.43
CA VAL A 162 9.42 5.38 -0.93
C VAL A 162 8.47 6.26 -1.75
N ALA A 163 8.02 5.77 -2.90
CA ALA A 163 6.91 6.35 -3.65
C ALA A 163 5.56 5.79 -3.17
N SER A 164 4.69 6.62 -2.59
CA SER A 164 3.36 6.20 -2.11
C SER A 164 2.26 6.57 -3.11
N VAL A 165 1.92 5.65 -4.01
CA VAL A 165 0.94 5.86 -5.09
C VAL A 165 -0.44 5.40 -4.64
N THR A 166 -1.42 6.32 -4.67
CA THR A 166 -2.79 6.05 -4.20
C THR A 166 -3.89 6.25 -5.23
N ASP A 167 -3.55 6.64 -6.45
CA ASP A 167 -4.51 7.00 -7.49
C ASP A 167 -4.03 6.54 -8.87
N PRO A 168 -4.84 5.75 -9.60
CA PRO A 168 -4.52 5.31 -10.96
C PRO A 168 -4.22 6.45 -11.95
N ALA A 169 -4.74 7.66 -11.72
CA ALA A 169 -4.47 8.81 -12.57
C ALA A 169 -2.98 9.19 -12.62
N ASP A 170 -2.18 8.80 -11.61
CA ASP A 170 -0.75 9.10 -11.57
C ASP A 170 0.09 8.09 -12.39
N TYR A 171 -0.48 6.94 -12.77
CA TYR A 171 0.28 5.84 -13.37
C TYR A 171 1.03 6.24 -14.65
N SER A 172 0.39 6.99 -15.56
CA SER A 172 1.02 7.39 -16.82
C SER A 172 2.26 8.25 -16.59
N ALA A 173 2.14 9.29 -15.77
CA ALA A 173 3.25 10.20 -15.49
C ALA A 173 4.41 9.49 -14.77
N LEU A 174 4.09 8.53 -13.89
CA LEU A 174 5.11 7.71 -13.23
C LEU A 174 5.85 6.81 -14.21
N LEU A 175 5.16 6.18 -15.16
CA LEU A 175 5.80 5.37 -16.19
C LEU A 175 6.69 6.21 -17.10
N ASP A 176 6.24 7.40 -17.49
CA ASP A 176 7.02 8.33 -18.31
C ASP A 176 8.32 8.72 -17.59
N GLU A 177 8.24 9.07 -16.30
CA GLU A 177 9.41 9.42 -15.48
C GLU A 177 10.36 8.23 -15.30
N LEU A 178 9.83 7.05 -14.94
CA LEU A 178 10.64 5.84 -14.78
C LEU A 178 11.37 5.49 -16.07
N THR A 179 10.69 5.59 -17.22
CA THR A 179 11.30 5.30 -18.53
C THR A 179 12.40 6.30 -18.85
N ALA A 180 12.16 7.59 -18.62
CA ALA A 180 13.15 8.64 -18.90
C ALA A 180 14.37 8.57 -17.98
N ASN A 181 14.20 8.11 -16.74
CA ASN A 181 15.23 8.14 -15.70
C ASN A 181 15.80 6.75 -15.35
N GLY A 182 15.71 5.78 -16.26
CA GLY A 182 16.32 4.45 -16.09
C GLY A 182 15.78 3.68 -14.89
N GLY A 183 14.47 3.73 -14.66
CA GLY A 183 13.77 3.05 -13.57
C GLY A 183 13.84 3.76 -12.22
N THR A 184 14.18 5.05 -12.21
CA THR A 184 14.26 5.85 -10.98
C THR A 184 13.18 6.94 -10.92
N LEU A 185 12.73 7.24 -9.70
CA LEU A 185 11.87 8.40 -9.43
C LEU A 185 12.66 9.48 -8.71
N GLY A 186 12.35 10.74 -8.98
CA GLY A 186 12.93 11.90 -8.33
C GLY A 186 12.27 12.25 -6.99
N PHE A 187 13.01 12.99 -6.16
CA PHE A 187 12.52 13.49 -4.87
C PHE A 187 11.22 14.32 -4.99
N ALA A 188 11.12 15.16 -6.02
CA ALA A 188 9.94 16.00 -6.24
C ALA A 188 8.66 15.16 -6.43
N THR A 189 8.75 14.08 -7.21
CA THR A 189 7.66 13.12 -7.43
C THR A 189 7.28 12.40 -6.14
N ARG A 190 8.27 11.85 -5.40
CA ARG A 190 7.99 11.19 -4.11
C ARG A 190 7.35 12.14 -3.10
N LEU A 191 7.78 13.41 -3.04
CA LEU A 191 7.18 14.43 -2.19
C LEU A 191 5.73 14.74 -2.59
N ALA A 192 5.43 14.82 -3.89
CA ALA A 192 4.08 15.04 -4.39
C ALA A 192 3.16 13.86 -4.04
N LEU A 193 3.62 12.64 -4.27
CA LEU A 193 2.92 11.40 -3.90
C LEU A 193 2.62 11.33 -2.40
N MET A 194 3.59 11.69 -1.55
CA MET A 194 3.41 11.76 -0.10
C MET A 194 2.28 12.70 0.31
N LYS A 195 2.22 13.90 -0.27
CA LYS A 195 1.15 14.87 0.01
C LYS A 195 -0.22 14.30 -0.36
N LYS A 196 -0.32 13.67 -1.53
CA LYS A 196 -1.55 13.04 -2.02
C LYS A 196 -1.97 11.87 -1.13
N ALA A 197 -1.02 11.03 -0.72
CA ALA A 197 -1.26 9.89 0.16
C ALA A 197 -1.81 10.28 1.55
N PHE A 198 -1.22 11.29 2.20
CA PHE A 198 -1.77 11.79 3.47
C PHE A 198 -3.12 12.47 3.30
N ALA A 199 -3.36 13.19 2.20
CA ALA A 199 -4.69 13.74 1.90
C ALA A 199 -5.73 12.62 1.72
N HIS A 200 -5.38 11.55 0.99
CA HIS A 200 -6.25 10.41 0.76
C HIS A 200 -6.66 9.71 2.06
N THR A 201 -5.69 9.44 2.95
CA THR A 201 -5.97 8.83 4.25
C THR A 201 -6.75 9.76 5.20
N ALA A 202 -6.49 11.06 5.17
CA ALA A 202 -7.29 12.03 5.94
C ALA A 202 -8.76 12.07 5.50
N GLN A 203 -9.01 12.02 4.18
CA GLN A 203 -10.37 11.93 3.63
C GLN A 203 -11.06 10.63 4.03
N TYR A 204 -10.33 9.52 3.99
CA TYR A 204 -10.83 8.21 4.39
C TYR A 204 -11.28 8.19 5.86
N ASP A 205 -10.42 8.63 6.78
CA ASP A 205 -10.73 8.69 8.22
C ASP A 205 -11.87 9.68 8.51
N THR A 206 -11.94 10.80 7.78
CA THR A 206 -13.05 11.76 7.88
C THR A 206 -14.39 11.10 7.51
N ALA A 207 -14.41 10.28 6.46
CA ALA A 207 -15.63 9.57 6.05
C ALA A 207 -16.08 8.55 7.10
N ILE A 208 -15.15 7.82 7.71
CA ILE A 208 -15.43 6.90 8.81
C ILE A 208 -16.01 7.67 10.00
N ALA A 209 -15.33 8.72 10.44
CA ALA A 209 -15.76 9.53 11.57
C ALA A 209 -17.15 10.14 11.34
N ALA A 210 -17.41 10.66 10.14
CA ALA A 210 -18.70 11.23 9.77
C ALA A 210 -19.83 10.19 9.83
N PHE A 211 -19.61 8.98 9.29
CA PHE A 211 -20.63 7.92 9.35
C PHE A 211 -20.97 7.52 10.79
N PHE A 212 -19.96 7.27 11.62
CA PHE A 212 -20.18 6.79 12.99
C PHE A 212 -20.63 7.89 13.96
N ALA A 213 -20.51 9.18 13.61
CA ALA A 213 -21.03 10.27 14.42
C ALA A 213 -22.56 10.22 14.56
N ASP A 214 -23.27 9.75 13.51
CA ASP A 214 -24.73 9.65 13.49
C ASP A 214 -25.26 8.29 13.97
N VAL A 215 -24.38 7.32 14.22
CA VAL A 215 -24.76 5.98 14.70
C VAL A 215 -25.08 6.03 16.19
N THR A 216 -26.33 5.75 16.52
CA THR A 216 -26.79 5.63 17.92
C THR A 216 -26.46 4.26 18.51
N GLU A 217 -26.38 4.17 19.84
CA GLU A 217 -26.24 2.90 20.55
C GLU A 217 -27.39 1.93 20.21
N GLU A 218 -28.62 2.44 20.06
CA GLU A 218 -29.78 1.61 19.70
C GLU A 218 -29.60 0.95 18.32
N GLN A 219 -29.16 1.71 17.32
CA GLN A 219 -28.88 1.17 15.98
C GLN A 219 -27.74 0.14 16.01
N ALA A 220 -26.67 0.42 16.76
CA ALA A 220 -25.57 -0.53 16.92
C ALA A 220 -26.05 -1.84 17.58
N ARG A 221 -26.79 -1.76 18.69
CA ARG A 221 -27.30 -2.93 19.42
C ARG A 221 -28.22 -3.81 18.58
N LYS A 222 -29.04 -3.24 17.69
CA LYS A 222 -29.90 -4.01 16.76
C LYS A 222 -29.10 -4.89 15.79
N THR A 223 -27.80 -4.65 15.68
CA THR A 223 -26.92 -5.39 14.77
C THR A 223 -26.25 -6.61 15.43
N TYR A 224 -26.26 -6.70 16.76
CA TYR A 224 -25.50 -7.71 17.50
C TYR A 224 -26.37 -8.47 18.50
N ASP A 225 -26.18 -9.79 18.56
CA ASP A 225 -26.63 -10.59 19.69
C ASP A 225 -25.67 -10.38 20.86
N MET A 226 -26.08 -9.57 21.84
CA MET A 226 -25.26 -9.25 23.01
C MET A 226 -25.49 -10.24 24.15
N HIS A 227 -24.42 -10.89 24.61
CA HIS A 227 -24.42 -11.71 25.81
C HIS A 227 -23.98 -10.87 27.03
N ALA A 228 -24.60 -11.12 28.19
CA ALA A 228 -24.29 -10.46 29.46
C ALA A 228 -23.16 -11.17 30.21
#